data_AF-A0A382KUS9-F1
#
_entry.id   AF-A0A382KUS9-F1
#
_cell.length_a   1.000
_cell.length_b   1.000
_cell.length_c   1.000
_cell.angle_alpha   90.00
_cell.angle_beta   90.00
_cell.angle_gamma   90.00
#
_symmetry.space_group_name_H-M   'P 1'
#
loop_
_entity.id
_entity.type
_entity.pdbx_description
1 polymer ?
#
loop_
_entity_poly.entity_id
_entity_poly.type
_entity_poly.pdbx_seq_one_letter_code
_entity_poly.pdbx_strand_id
1 'polypeptide(L)'
;MKRITLLICLLLFTPVLRAAKQPNILFIFSDDHAYQAISAYSDGRLNKTPNIDRIANAGVRFDRCYVPNSICGPCRAAILTGKYSHKNGFLVNGNKFDGRQQTFPKLLQKVGYQTAVVGKWHLGEHMPPMGFDYAEVLIGQGPYYNPPMLKNGKRTKHIGYTTDIITDLALDWLKNKRAVDKPFMLMYQHKAPHRNWQPGPKHLNTYDDVTIPEPATLFDDYKGRGTPAKTQDMSIAKTMTLNDLKLVPPPRYFTPEQRNVWNAAYGPKNETFRKANLKGKELVRWKYQRYIKDYLRCIASVDDNVGRMLDYLKETGLTKNTVVIYCSDQGFYLGEHGWFDKRWIYEESLRTPFLVHWPSVTKPGTVNNDIVSPIDFASTFLEAAGAKVPNDIQGRSLV
;
A
#
# COMPACT_ATOMS: atom_id res chain seq x y z
N MET A 1 25.78 -15.81 79.50
CA MET A 1 25.94 -15.59 78.04
C MET A 1 24.71 -16.13 77.33
N LYS A 2 23.74 -15.27 76.96
CA LYS A 2 22.51 -15.66 76.24
C LYS A 2 22.78 -15.55 74.73
N ARG A 3 22.68 -16.67 74.00
CA ARG A 3 22.81 -16.69 72.53
C ARG A 3 21.46 -16.32 71.93
N ILE A 4 21.41 -15.19 71.22
CA ILE A 4 20.27 -14.77 70.39
C ILE A 4 20.53 -15.31 68.98
N THR A 5 19.70 -16.24 68.54
CA THR A 5 19.73 -16.77 67.17
C THR A 5 18.89 -15.84 66.29
N LEU A 6 19.55 -15.07 65.43
CA LEU A 6 18.90 -14.18 64.46
C LEU A 6 18.47 -14.99 63.23
N LEU A 7 17.16 -15.18 63.05
CA LEU A 7 16.58 -15.81 61.87
C LEU A 7 16.53 -14.76 60.74
N ILE A 8 17.39 -14.88 59.73
CA ILE A 8 17.36 -14.03 58.53
C ILE A 8 16.41 -14.69 57.53
N CYS A 9 15.20 -14.14 57.39
CA CYS A 9 14.30 -14.46 56.28
C CYS A 9 14.83 -13.83 54.99
N LEU A 10 15.45 -14.62 54.13
CA LEU A 10 15.73 -14.23 52.74
C LEU A 10 14.41 -14.19 51.96
N LEU A 11 13.89 -12.99 51.72
CA LEU A 11 12.85 -12.74 50.72
C LEU A 11 13.47 -12.90 49.32
N LEU A 12 13.28 -14.06 48.70
CA LEU A 12 13.60 -14.30 47.30
C LEU A 12 12.68 -13.45 46.42
N PHE A 13 13.15 -12.27 46.00
CA PHE A 13 12.56 -11.52 44.90
C PHE A 13 12.83 -12.28 43.59
N THR A 14 11.90 -13.15 43.19
CA THR A 14 11.88 -13.66 41.82
C THR A 14 11.50 -12.51 40.90
N PRO A 15 12.36 -12.06 39.97
CA PRO A 15 11.95 -11.09 38.97
C PRO A 15 10.87 -11.76 38.12
N VAL A 16 9.65 -11.21 38.17
CA VAL A 16 8.63 -11.54 37.19
C VAL A 16 9.17 -11.03 35.85
N LEU A 17 9.78 -11.93 35.07
CA LEU A 17 10.06 -11.69 33.66
C LEU A 17 8.72 -11.37 33.00
N ARG A 18 8.43 -10.08 32.85
CA ARG A 18 7.27 -9.61 32.12
C ARG A 18 7.47 -10.08 30.68
N ALA A 19 6.73 -11.10 30.27
CA ALA A 19 6.69 -11.55 28.89
C ALA A 19 6.53 -10.32 27.99
N ALA A 20 7.38 -10.21 26.95
CA ALA A 20 7.32 -9.10 26.02
C ALA A 20 5.89 -8.98 25.48
N LYS A 21 5.29 -7.79 25.60
CA LYS A 21 3.91 -7.57 25.16
C LYS A 21 3.86 -7.77 23.65
N GLN A 22 2.91 -8.58 23.17
CA GLN A 22 2.64 -8.71 21.74
C GLN A 22 2.44 -7.31 21.11
N PRO A 23 3.15 -6.98 20.01
CA PRO A 23 3.01 -5.69 19.37
C PRO A 23 1.70 -5.63 18.57
N ASN A 24 1.10 -4.46 18.46
CA ASN A 24 0.13 -4.23 17.40
C ASN A 24 0.84 -4.21 16.04
N ILE A 25 0.12 -4.52 14.97
CA ILE A 25 0.63 -4.51 13.61
C ILE A 25 -0.29 -3.61 12.77
N LEU A 26 0.28 -2.53 12.24
CA LEU A 26 -0.34 -1.67 11.24
C LEU A 26 0.33 -1.92 9.89
N PHE A 27 -0.41 -2.53 8.97
CA PHE A 27 0.05 -2.78 7.61
C PHE A 27 -0.62 -1.79 6.65
N ILE A 28 0.11 -0.72 6.32
CA ILE A 28 -0.28 0.28 5.34
C ILE A 28 0.12 -0.23 3.95
N PHE A 29 -0.86 -0.35 3.07
CA PHE A 29 -0.67 -0.97 1.76
C PHE A 29 -1.25 -0.11 0.65
N SER A 30 -0.47 0.19 -0.36
CA SER A 30 -0.89 0.93 -1.55
C SER A 30 -1.08 -0.01 -2.74
N ASP A 31 -1.49 0.56 -3.87
CA ASP A 31 -1.80 -0.19 -5.09
C ASP A 31 -1.14 0.52 -6.27
N ASP A 32 -0.17 -0.14 -6.90
CA ASP A 32 0.68 0.41 -7.97
C ASP A 32 1.59 1.59 -7.56
N HIS A 33 2.05 1.65 -6.29
CA HIS A 33 2.98 2.70 -5.85
C HIS A 33 4.44 2.29 -6.10
N ALA A 34 5.02 2.85 -7.15
CA ALA A 34 6.41 2.73 -7.54
C ALA A 34 7.35 3.25 -6.44
N TYR A 35 8.41 2.49 -6.16
CA TYR A 35 9.44 2.92 -5.22
C TYR A 35 10.11 4.23 -5.68
N GLN A 36 10.23 4.46 -7.00
CA GLN A 36 10.79 5.68 -7.57
C GLN A 36 10.04 6.96 -7.11
N ALA A 37 8.74 6.84 -6.82
CA ALA A 37 7.87 7.96 -6.44
C ALA A 37 7.81 8.21 -4.93
N ILE A 38 8.64 7.54 -4.13
CA ILE A 38 8.79 7.76 -2.69
C ILE A 38 10.16 8.41 -2.44
N SER A 39 10.18 9.56 -1.75
CA SER A 39 11.43 10.32 -1.58
C SER A 39 12.50 9.57 -0.80
N ALA A 40 12.12 8.74 0.16
CA ALA A 40 13.05 7.86 0.86
C ALA A 40 13.79 6.86 -0.05
N TYR A 41 13.34 6.58 -1.28
CA TYR A 41 14.02 5.68 -2.21
C TYR A 41 14.74 6.39 -3.37
N SER A 42 14.30 7.60 -3.73
CA SER A 42 14.79 8.32 -4.91
C SER A 42 15.50 9.63 -4.59
N ASP A 43 15.79 9.86 -3.31
CA ASP A 43 16.32 11.12 -2.74
C ASP A 43 15.42 12.32 -3.07
N GLY A 44 14.13 12.03 -3.22
CA GLY A 44 13.08 12.98 -3.58
C GLY A 44 13.33 13.74 -4.89
N ARG A 45 14.03 13.11 -5.85
CA ARG A 45 14.24 13.67 -7.21
C ARG A 45 12.95 13.74 -8.00
N LEU A 46 12.07 12.74 -7.85
CA LEU A 46 10.82 12.65 -8.60
C LEU A 46 9.61 13.22 -7.80
N ASN A 47 9.59 12.98 -6.50
CA ASN A 47 8.45 13.30 -5.64
C ASN A 47 8.90 13.59 -4.20
N LYS A 48 8.01 14.13 -3.36
CA LYS A 48 8.22 14.26 -1.91
C LYS A 48 7.10 13.52 -1.17
N THR A 49 7.48 12.66 -0.22
CA THR A 49 6.57 11.85 0.61
C THR A 49 6.98 11.93 2.09
N PRO A 50 6.91 13.13 2.70
CA PRO A 50 7.48 13.36 4.03
C PRO A 50 6.90 12.44 5.10
N ASN A 51 5.63 12.01 5.00
CA ASN A 51 5.03 11.15 6.00
C ASN A 51 5.41 9.68 5.84
N ILE A 52 5.52 9.19 4.61
CA ILE A 52 6.08 7.86 4.34
C ILE A 52 7.56 7.82 4.76
N ASP A 53 8.31 8.89 4.51
CA ASP A 53 9.72 9.01 4.90
C ASP A 53 9.91 8.96 6.43
N ARG A 54 8.92 9.40 7.23
CA ARG A 54 8.96 9.21 8.70
C ARG A 54 9.10 7.74 9.09
N ILE A 55 8.47 6.82 8.35
CA ILE A 55 8.54 5.37 8.62
C ILE A 55 9.96 4.87 8.32
N ALA A 56 10.53 5.28 7.17
CA ALA A 56 11.90 4.93 6.79
C ALA A 56 12.92 5.47 7.81
N ASN A 57 12.82 6.76 8.15
CA ASN A 57 13.76 7.43 9.05
C ASN A 57 13.69 6.89 10.48
N ALA A 58 12.51 6.49 10.95
CA ALA A 58 12.33 5.90 12.28
C ALA A 58 12.66 4.39 12.32
N GLY A 59 12.84 3.74 11.16
CA GLY A 59 12.95 2.29 11.06
C GLY A 59 13.95 1.83 10.01
N VAL A 60 13.54 0.84 9.21
CA VAL A 60 14.32 0.20 8.15
C VAL A 60 13.66 0.44 6.80
N ARG A 61 14.47 0.82 5.80
CA ARG A 61 14.13 0.79 4.38
C ARG A 61 14.74 -0.46 3.74
N PHE A 62 13.94 -1.27 3.06
CA PHE A 62 14.43 -2.42 2.31
C PHE A 62 14.58 -2.07 0.84
N ASP A 63 15.81 -2.15 0.31
CA ASP A 63 16.10 -1.79 -1.08
C ASP A 63 15.86 -2.96 -2.06
N ARG A 64 15.58 -4.18 -1.56
CA ARG A 64 15.44 -5.39 -2.39
C ARG A 64 14.23 -6.23 -2.00
N CYS A 65 13.05 -5.61 -1.94
CA CYS A 65 11.77 -6.31 -1.78
C CYS A 65 11.12 -6.61 -3.14
N TYR A 66 11.03 -7.88 -3.51
CA TYR A 66 10.56 -8.32 -4.81
C TYR A 66 9.26 -9.11 -4.73
N VAL A 67 8.29 -8.76 -5.56
CA VAL A 67 6.98 -9.40 -5.56
C VAL A 67 7.05 -10.77 -6.26
N PRO A 68 6.38 -11.81 -5.73
CA PRO A 68 6.42 -13.15 -6.33
C PRO A 68 5.66 -13.22 -7.66
N ASN A 69 4.76 -12.26 -7.91
CA ASN A 69 3.96 -12.11 -9.12
C ASN A 69 3.50 -10.64 -9.20
N SER A 70 3.94 -9.90 -10.23
CA SER A 70 3.79 -8.44 -10.30
C SER A 70 2.40 -8.00 -10.79
N ILE A 71 1.39 -8.27 -9.96
CA ILE A 71 -0.02 -7.98 -10.24
C ILE A 71 -0.86 -8.01 -8.94
N CYS A 72 -1.83 -7.10 -8.83
CA CYS A 72 -2.53 -6.76 -7.58
C CYS A 72 -3.05 -7.96 -6.76
N GLY A 73 -3.93 -8.79 -7.34
CA GLY A 73 -4.60 -9.88 -6.62
C GLY A 73 -3.64 -10.99 -6.21
N PRO A 74 -2.79 -11.51 -7.11
CA PRO A 74 -1.76 -12.48 -6.76
C PRO A 74 -0.82 -12.04 -5.63
N CYS A 75 -0.36 -10.79 -5.59
CA CYS A 75 0.45 -10.31 -4.47
C CYS A 75 -0.34 -10.29 -3.15
N ARG A 76 -1.59 -9.81 -3.16
CA ARG A 76 -2.48 -9.82 -1.98
C ARG A 76 -2.72 -11.24 -1.44
N ALA A 77 -2.93 -12.21 -2.34
CA ALA A 77 -3.08 -13.61 -1.97
C ALA A 77 -1.78 -14.17 -1.37
N ALA A 78 -0.63 -13.82 -1.96
CA ALA A 78 0.69 -14.22 -1.49
C ALA A 78 0.98 -13.70 -0.07
N ILE A 79 0.66 -12.42 0.21
CA ILE A 79 0.80 -11.83 1.55
C ILE A 79 -0.08 -12.55 2.57
N LEU A 80 -1.35 -12.79 2.24
CA LEU A 80 -2.28 -13.44 3.19
C LEU A 80 -1.88 -14.87 3.52
N THR A 81 -1.33 -15.60 2.55
CA THR A 81 -1.08 -17.05 2.66
C THR A 81 0.37 -17.39 2.98
N GLY A 82 1.30 -16.46 2.73
CA GLY A 82 2.74 -16.73 2.74
C GLY A 82 3.18 -17.73 1.68
N LYS A 83 2.42 -17.88 0.59
CA LYS A 83 2.61 -18.90 -0.45
C LYS A 83 2.67 -18.28 -1.83
N TYR A 84 3.45 -18.88 -2.73
CA TYR A 84 3.46 -18.51 -4.14
C TYR A 84 2.11 -18.81 -4.81
N SER A 85 1.80 -18.10 -5.92
CA SER A 85 0.53 -18.23 -6.66
C SER A 85 0.16 -19.68 -7.04
N HIS A 86 1.16 -20.50 -7.39
CA HIS A 86 0.92 -21.91 -7.75
C HIS A 86 0.48 -22.79 -6.57
N LYS A 87 0.69 -22.34 -5.32
CA LYS A 87 0.21 -23.02 -4.09
C LYS A 87 -1.05 -22.39 -3.52
N ASN A 88 -1.20 -21.06 -3.60
CA ASN A 88 -2.38 -20.36 -3.06
C ASN A 88 -3.59 -20.32 -4.02
N GLY A 89 -3.38 -20.66 -5.31
CA GLY A 89 -4.43 -20.77 -6.33
C GLY A 89 -4.82 -19.45 -7.03
N PHE A 90 -4.25 -18.32 -6.63
CA PHE A 90 -4.53 -17.00 -7.20
C PHE A 90 -3.39 -16.55 -8.14
N LEU A 91 -3.53 -16.91 -9.41
CA LEU A 91 -2.47 -16.73 -10.43
C LEU A 91 -2.60 -15.41 -11.19
N VAL A 92 -3.84 -14.98 -11.45
CA VAL A 92 -4.15 -13.77 -12.22
C VAL A 92 -5.35 -13.05 -11.62
N ASN A 93 -5.49 -11.75 -11.88
CA ASN A 93 -6.71 -11.02 -11.52
C ASN A 93 -7.92 -11.64 -12.23
N GLY A 94 -9.01 -11.83 -11.50
CA GLY A 94 -10.21 -12.54 -11.97
C GLY A 94 -10.33 -13.98 -11.47
N ASN A 95 -9.23 -14.57 -10.95
CA ASN A 95 -9.33 -15.83 -10.22
C ASN A 95 -10.17 -15.67 -8.94
N LYS A 96 -10.72 -16.79 -8.46
CA LYS A 96 -11.45 -16.86 -7.19
C LYS A 96 -10.49 -17.30 -6.08
N PHE A 97 -10.22 -16.42 -5.12
CA PHE A 97 -9.46 -16.79 -3.92
C PHE A 97 -10.29 -17.72 -3.03
N ASP A 98 -9.76 -18.89 -2.66
CA ASP A 98 -10.42 -19.69 -1.63
C ASP A 98 -10.14 -19.10 -0.25
N GLY A 99 -11.08 -18.30 0.26
CA GLY A 99 -10.98 -17.67 1.57
C GLY A 99 -10.97 -18.66 2.73
N ARG A 100 -11.31 -19.95 2.52
CA ARG A 100 -11.32 -20.99 3.59
C ARG A 100 -9.92 -21.49 3.92
N GLN A 101 -8.97 -21.36 2.99
CA GLN A 101 -7.59 -21.78 3.19
C GLN A 101 -6.93 -21.05 4.37
N GLN A 102 -5.79 -21.56 4.83
CA GLN A 102 -4.98 -20.92 5.87
C GLN A 102 -4.53 -19.52 5.41
N THR A 103 -4.72 -18.53 6.27
CA THR A 103 -4.20 -17.18 6.11
C THR A 103 -3.66 -16.67 7.44
N PHE A 104 -2.65 -15.80 7.41
CA PHE A 104 -2.04 -15.27 8.64
C PHE A 104 -3.05 -14.55 9.56
N PRO A 105 -4.08 -13.80 9.08
CA PRO A 105 -5.04 -13.17 9.98
C PRO A 105 -5.80 -14.18 10.85
N LYS A 106 -6.21 -15.31 10.27
CA LYS A 106 -6.85 -16.41 11.02
C LYS A 106 -5.93 -17.01 12.07
N LEU A 107 -4.63 -17.10 11.77
CA LEU A 107 -3.62 -17.62 12.68
C LEU A 107 -3.33 -16.63 13.82
N LEU A 108 -3.31 -15.33 13.54
CA LEU A 108 -3.18 -14.28 14.54
C LEU A 108 -4.37 -14.27 15.51
N GLN A 109 -5.60 -14.48 15.03
CA GLN A 109 -6.77 -14.60 15.90
C GLN A 109 -6.64 -15.73 16.94
N LYS A 110 -5.97 -16.85 16.58
CA LYS A 110 -5.73 -17.97 17.51
C LYS A 110 -4.80 -17.62 18.67
N VAL A 111 -3.99 -16.57 18.53
CA VAL A 111 -3.09 -16.08 19.59
C VAL A 111 -3.55 -14.75 20.18
N GLY A 112 -4.85 -14.44 20.05
CA GLY A 112 -5.50 -13.34 20.78
C GLY A 112 -5.55 -11.99 20.05
N TYR A 113 -5.10 -11.92 18.79
CA TYR A 113 -5.23 -10.69 18.01
C TYR A 113 -6.67 -10.46 17.59
N GLN A 114 -7.08 -9.19 17.63
CA GLN A 114 -8.20 -8.71 16.81
C GLN A 114 -7.68 -8.28 15.44
N THR A 115 -8.46 -8.50 14.41
CA THR A 115 -8.03 -8.35 13.01
C THR A 115 -9.00 -7.49 12.22
N ALA A 116 -8.47 -6.54 11.46
CA ALA A 116 -9.28 -5.66 10.62
C ALA A 116 -8.67 -5.47 9.23
N VAL A 117 -9.54 -5.34 8.23
CA VAL A 117 -9.16 -4.93 6.87
C VAL A 117 -10.07 -3.81 6.38
N VAL A 118 -9.46 -2.72 5.90
CA VAL A 118 -10.18 -1.56 5.36
C VAL A 118 -9.58 -1.17 4.02
N GLY A 119 -10.42 -1.03 2.99
CA GLY A 119 -10.03 -0.57 1.67
C GLY A 119 -9.95 -1.66 0.59
N LYS A 120 -8.93 -1.65 -0.28
CA LYS A 120 -8.87 -2.54 -1.45
C LYS A 120 -8.68 -4.01 -1.04
N TRP A 121 -9.62 -4.89 -1.41
CA TRP A 121 -9.50 -6.34 -1.19
C TRP A 121 -8.97 -7.09 -2.41
N HIS A 122 -9.66 -6.98 -3.55
CA HIS A 122 -9.25 -7.50 -4.85
C HIS A 122 -8.94 -9.01 -4.93
N LEU A 123 -9.57 -9.81 -4.06
CA LEU A 123 -9.49 -11.29 -4.06
C LEU A 123 -10.81 -11.96 -4.45
N GLY A 124 -11.69 -11.20 -5.10
CA GLY A 124 -13.03 -11.61 -5.49
C GLY A 124 -14.10 -11.18 -4.49
N GLU A 125 -15.35 -11.25 -4.94
CA GLU A 125 -16.56 -10.93 -4.16
C GLU A 125 -17.40 -12.18 -3.87
N HIS A 126 -16.99 -13.34 -4.39
CA HIS A 126 -17.66 -14.63 -4.18
C HIS A 126 -17.56 -15.12 -2.72
N MET A 127 -16.61 -14.58 -1.95
CA MET A 127 -16.46 -14.83 -0.52
C MET A 127 -16.12 -13.51 0.19
N PRO A 128 -16.71 -13.24 1.37
CA PRO A 128 -16.26 -12.12 2.20
C PRO A 128 -14.83 -12.36 2.71
N PRO A 129 -14.09 -11.29 3.09
CA PRO A 129 -12.81 -11.45 3.78
C PRO A 129 -12.97 -12.34 5.02
N MET A 130 -12.21 -13.44 5.10
CA MET A 130 -12.22 -14.38 6.21
C MET A 130 -10.98 -14.21 7.09
N GLY A 131 -11.13 -14.38 8.41
CA GLY A 131 -10.06 -14.14 9.38
C GLY A 131 -9.91 -12.67 9.78
N PHE A 132 -10.99 -11.89 9.62
CA PHE A 132 -11.07 -10.50 10.04
C PHE A 132 -12.31 -10.30 10.92
N ASP A 133 -12.13 -9.77 12.12
CA ASP A 133 -13.21 -9.36 13.03
C ASP A 133 -13.97 -8.14 12.48
N TYR A 134 -13.28 -7.31 11.69
CA TYR A 134 -13.85 -6.17 10.98
C TYR A 134 -13.39 -6.14 9.52
N ALA A 135 -14.32 -6.03 8.58
CA ALA A 135 -14.00 -5.82 7.18
C ALA A 135 -14.87 -4.73 6.57
N GLU A 136 -14.24 -3.71 5.98
CA GLU A 136 -14.93 -2.74 5.13
C GLU A 136 -14.12 -2.50 3.86
N VAL A 137 -14.50 -3.17 2.78
CA VAL A 137 -13.66 -3.31 1.58
C VAL A 137 -14.30 -2.75 0.32
N LEU A 138 -13.49 -2.27 -0.62
CA LEU A 138 -13.93 -1.79 -1.92
C LEU A 138 -14.53 -2.93 -2.75
N ILE A 139 -15.62 -2.64 -3.47
CA ILE A 139 -16.16 -3.52 -4.51
C ILE A 139 -15.27 -3.40 -5.77
N GLY A 140 -14.85 -4.53 -6.34
CA GLY A 140 -13.91 -4.61 -7.45
C GLY A 140 -12.55 -3.96 -7.15
N GLN A 141 -12.23 -2.89 -7.88
CA GLN A 141 -11.05 -2.04 -7.64
C GLN A 141 -11.37 -0.72 -6.92
N GLY A 142 -12.67 -0.46 -6.67
CA GLY A 142 -13.20 0.82 -6.19
C GLY A 142 -13.01 1.98 -7.19
N PRO A 143 -13.94 2.95 -7.24
CA PRO A 143 -13.69 4.24 -7.87
C PRO A 143 -12.78 5.10 -6.96
N TYR A 144 -12.30 6.24 -7.46
CA TYR A 144 -11.57 7.22 -6.64
C TYR A 144 -12.49 8.14 -5.83
N TYR A 145 -13.74 8.31 -6.26
CA TYR A 145 -14.73 9.16 -5.59
C TYR A 145 -15.99 8.36 -5.30
N ASN A 146 -16.57 8.64 -4.13
CA ASN A 146 -17.83 8.08 -3.65
C ASN A 146 -17.90 6.54 -3.77
N PRO A 147 -16.93 5.80 -3.19
CA PRO A 147 -16.81 4.37 -3.37
C PRO A 147 -17.98 3.61 -2.71
N PRO A 148 -18.66 2.71 -3.43
CA PRO A 148 -19.44 1.67 -2.78
C PRO A 148 -18.50 0.63 -2.15
N MET A 149 -18.80 0.24 -0.92
CA MET A 149 -17.99 -0.72 -0.15
C MET A 149 -18.85 -1.85 0.41
N LEU A 150 -18.22 -2.92 0.87
CA LEU A 150 -18.84 -4.02 1.61
C LEU A 150 -18.34 -3.99 3.05
N LYS A 151 -19.20 -3.56 3.97
CA LYS A 151 -18.98 -3.61 5.42
C LYS A 151 -19.57 -4.90 5.98
N ASN A 152 -18.72 -5.82 6.41
CA ASN A 152 -19.09 -7.15 6.88
C ASN A 152 -20.07 -7.85 5.92
N GLY A 153 -19.79 -7.77 4.62
CA GLY A 153 -20.61 -8.34 3.54
C GLY A 153 -21.83 -7.50 3.13
N LYS A 154 -22.15 -6.41 3.82
CA LYS A 154 -23.29 -5.53 3.48
C LYS A 154 -22.82 -4.30 2.71
N ARG A 155 -23.53 -3.93 1.65
CA ARG A 155 -23.17 -2.77 0.84
C ARG A 155 -23.37 -1.46 1.60
N THR A 156 -22.34 -0.62 1.62
CA THR A 156 -22.33 0.73 2.18
C THR A 156 -22.04 1.76 1.08
N LYS A 157 -22.52 2.99 1.28
CA LYS A 157 -22.26 4.13 0.40
C LYS A 157 -21.45 5.16 1.17
N HIS A 158 -20.45 5.73 0.52
CA HIS A 158 -19.64 6.82 1.06
C HIS A 158 -19.62 7.98 0.07
N ILE A 159 -19.52 9.20 0.58
CA ILE A 159 -19.34 10.41 -0.22
C ILE A 159 -18.00 11.03 0.19
N GLY A 160 -17.16 11.34 -0.78
CA GLY A 160 -15.81 11.86 -0.57
C GLY A 160 -14.78 11.20 -1.49
N TYR A 161 -13.51 11.45 -1.19
CA TYR A 161 -12.38 10.86 -1.90
C TYR A 161 -11.95 9.56 -1.23
N THR A 162 -11.70 8.53 -2.02
CA THR A 162 -11.55 7.15 -1.54
C THR A 162 -10.35 6.96 -0.62
N THR A 163 -9.23 7.63 -0.89
CA THR A 163 -8.07 7.58 0.00
C THR A 163 -8.41 8.12 1.38
N ASP A 164 -9.12 9.25 1.46
CA ASP A 164 -9.54 9.87 2.73
C ASP A 164 -10.56 8.99 3.45
N ILE A 165 -11.56 8.46 2.73
CA ILE A 165 -12.59 7.57 3.30
C ILE A 165 -11.97 6.32 3.94
N ILE A 166 -11.04 5.65 3.24
CA ILE A 166 -10.37 4.46 3.79
C ILE A 166 -9.63 4.82 5.09
N THR A 167 -9.01 6.01 5.14
CA THR A 167 -8.31 6.52 6.32
C THR A 167 -9.26 6.79 7.47
N ASP A 168 -10.38 7.46 7.19
CA ASP A 168 -11.40 7.79 8.17
C ASP A 168 -11.99 6.53 8.79
N LEU A 169 -12.28 5.51 7.97
CA LEU A 169 -12.79 4.22 8.42
C LEU A 169 -11.76 3.45 9.27
N ALA A 170 -10.49 3.46 8.87
CA ALA A 170 -9.41 2.82 9.63
C ALA A 170 -9.18 3.52 10.99
N LEU A 171 -9.17 4.84 11.01
CA LEU A 171 -9.05 5.64 12.23
C LEU A 171 -10.28 5.47 13.14
N ASP A 172 -11.49 5.46 12.58
CA ASP A 172 -12.71 5.20 13.34
C ASP A 172 -12.69 3.80 13.96
N TRP A 173 -12.20 2.79 13.25
CA TRP A 173 -12.03 1.46 13.83
C TRP A 173 -11.04 1.46 15.01
N LEU A 174 -9.89 2.12 14.86
CA LEU A 174 -8.89 2.25 15.93
C LEU A 174 -9.40 3.02 17.14
N LYS A 175 -10.21 4.07 16.92
CA LYS A 175 -10.74 4.96 17.96
C LYS A 175 -11.93 4.36 18.70
N ASN A 176 -12.89 3.82 17.95
CA ASN A 176 -14.25 3.62 18.44
C ASN A 176 -14.73 2.17 18.39
N LYS A 177 -14.03 1.25 17.72
CA LYS A 177 -14.54 -0.11 17.48
C LYS A 177 -13.65 -1.24 17.99
N ARG A 178 -12.32 -1.05 18.03
CA ARG A 178 -11.40 -2.09 18.52
C ARG A 178 -11.53 -2.30 20.03
N ALA A 179 -11.28 -3.53 20.48
CA ALA A 179 -11.09 -3.85 21.89
C ALA A 179 -9.72 -3.31 22.37
N VAL A 180 -9.69 -2.35 23.29
CA VAL A 180 -8.44 -1.63 23.60
C VAL A 180 -7.38 -2.45 24.33
N ASP A 181 -7.81 -3.55 24.96
CA ASP A 181 -7.03 -4.50 25.74
C ASP A 181 -6.37 -5.61 24.90
N LYS A 182 -6.80 -5.79 23.64
CA LYS A 182 -6.25 -6.81 22.72
C LYS A 182 -5.24 -6.23 21.73
N PRO A 183 -4.16 -6.95 21.39
CA PRO A 183 -3.29 -6.55 20.27
C PRO A 183 -4.08 -6.59 18.96
N PHE A 184 -3.75 -5.71 18.02
CA PHE A 184 -4.43 -5.67 16.73
C PHE A 184 -3.53 -5.95 15.54
N MET A 185 -4.13 -6.46 14.46
CA MET A 185 -3.60 -6.40 13.11
C MET A 185 -4.58 -5.63 12.22
N LEU A 186 -4.15 -4.47 11.73
CA LEU A 186 -4.93 -3.63 10.83
C LEU A 186 -4.28 -3.60 9.45
N MET A 187 -4.95 -4.21 8.47
CA MET A 187 -4.62 -4.06 7.06
C MET A 187 -5.36 -2.84 6.49
N TYR A 188 -4.61 -1.76 6.28
CA TYR A 188 -5.10 -0.47 5.82
C TYR A 188 -4.66 -0.28 4.35
N GLN A 189 -5.57 -0.57 3.42
CA GLN A 189 -5.23 -0.85 2.02
C GLN A 189 -5.83 0.19 1.06
N HIS A 190 -5.03 1.10 0.53
CA HIS A 190 -5.45 2.11 -0.42
C HIS A 190 -5.68 1.56 -1.83
N LYS A 191 -6.57 2.24 -2.58
CA LYS A 191 -6.68 2.15 -4.05
C LYS A 191 -5.56 2.91 -4.76
N ALA A 192 -5.14 4.04 -4.19
CA ALA A 192 -4.19 4.91 -4.84
C ALA A 192 -2.76 4.32 -4.78
N PRO A 193 -1.91 4.59 -5.78
CA PRO A 193 -2.17 5.36 -7.01
C PRO A 193 -2.55 4.52 -8.26
N HIS A 194 -3.41 3.51 -8.17
CA HIS A 194 -3.79 2.68 -9.32
C HIS A 194 -4.48 3.47 -10.46
N ARG A 195 -4.31 3.00 -11.71
CA ARG A 195 -5.01 3.55 -12.90
C ARG A 195 -6.52 3.72 -12.63
N ASN A 196 -7.15 4.83 -13.00
CA ASN A 196 -6.73 5.91 -13.91
C ASN A 196 -6.30 7.22 -13.21
N TRP A 197 -5.68 7.17 -12.02
CA TRP A 197 -5.02 8.33 -11.39
C TRP A 197 -5.93 9.57 -11.31
N GLN A 198 -6.99 9.51 -10.51
CA GLN A 198 -7.88 10.66 -10.30
C GLN A 198 -7.49 11.31 -8.97
N PRO A 199 -6.79 12.45 -8.98
CA PRO A 199 -6.25 13.05 -7.76
C PRO A 199 -7.33 13.48 -6.78
N GLY A 200 -7.03 13.49 -5.48
CA GLY A 200 -7.92 14.06 -4.48
C GLY A 200 -8.08 15.58 -4.64
N PRO A 201 -9.20 16.16 -4.15
CA PRO A 201 -9.55 17.56 -4.38
C PRO A 201 -8.47 18.55 -3.93
N LYS A 202 -7.74 18.26 -2.84
CA LYS A 202 -6.64 19.08 -2.32
C LYS A 202 -5.45 19.21 -3.29
N HIS A 203 -5.24 18.20 -4.16
CA HIS A 203 -4.03 18.10 -5.00
C HIS A 203 -4.30 18.22 -6.50
N LEU A 204 -5.51 18.57 -6.93
CA LEU A 204 -5.88 18.64 -8.35
C LEU A 204 -4.97 19.54 -9.19
N ASN A 205 -4.40 20.58 -8.57
CA ASN A 205 -3.52 21.55 -9.23
C ASN A 205 -2.06 21.46 -8.75
N THR A 206 -1.73 20.54 -7.84
CA THR A 206 -0.33 20.35 -7.40
C THR A 206 0.52 19.99 -8.62
N TYR A 207 1.72 20.56 -8.78
CA TYR A 207 2.61 20.35 -9.94
C TYR A 207 2.14 20.91 -11.29
N ASP A 208 1.10 21.76 -11.35
CA ASP A 208 0.72 22.38 -12.63
C ASP A 208 1.90 23.11 -13.28
N ASP A 209 2.64 23.89 -12.50
CA ASP A 209 3.79 24.69 -12.94
C ASP A 209 5.13 23.96 -12.86
N VAL A 210 5.13 22.66 -12.56
CA VAL A 210 6.35 21.85 -12.44
C VAL A 210 6.50 20.97 -13.67
N THR A 211 7.67 20.97 -14.31
CA THR A 211 7.98 19.96 -15.35
C THR A 211 8.64 18.77 -14.68
N ILE A 212 8.05 17.59 -14.82
CA ILE A 212 8.59 16.36 -14.22
C ILE A 212 9.66 15.78 -15.17
N PRO A 213 10.86 15.40 -14.68
CA PRO A 213 11.93 14.89 -15.55
C PRO A 213 11.52 13.62 -16.30
N GLU A 214 11.72 13.60 -17.62
CA GLU A 214 11.49 12.40 -18.44
C GLU A 214 12.55 11.33 -18.13
N PRO A 215 12.18 10.04 -18.02
CA PRO A 215 13.17 8.98 -17.97
C PRO A 215 13.91 8.89 -19.31
N ALA A 216 15.21 8.56 -19.29
CA ALA A 216 16.03 8.46 -20.50
C ALA A 216 15.47 7.45 -21.52
N THR A 217 14.69 6.48 -21.04
CA THR A 217 14.06 5.40 -21.83
C THR A 217 12.60 5.69 -22.20
N LEU A 218 12.11 6.94 -22.10
CA LEU A 218 10.74 7.29 -22.51
C LEU A 218 10.47 6.97 -23.99
N PHE A 219 11.49 7.06 -24.83
CA PHE A 219 11.45 6.76 -26.27
C PHE A 219 12.27 5.53 -26.63
N ASP A 220 12.28 4.52 -25.76
CA ASP A 220 12.99 3.25 -25.99
C ASP A 220 12.53 2.58 -27.30
N ASP A 221 13.49 2.17 -28.14
CA ASP A 221 13.27 1.45 -29.40
C ASP A 221 13.29 -0.08 -29.22
N TYR A 222 13.54 -0.53 -27.99
CA TYR A 222 13.65 -1.91 -27.57
C TYR A 222 14.79 -2.68 -28.27
N LYS A 223 15.81 -1.98 -28.76
CA LYS A 223 17.04 -2.62 -29.25
C LYS A 223 17.68 -3.42 -28.11
N GLY A 224 18.05 -4.67 -28.41
CA GLY A 224 18.58 -5.60 -27.40
C GLY A 224 17.51 -6.29 -26.53
N ARG A 225 16.22 -6.01 -26.72
CA ARG A 225 15.13 -6.69 -26.00
C ARG A 225 14.37 -7.66 -26.91
N GLY A 226 13.87 -8.74 -26.30
CA GLY A 226 13.07 -9.76 -26.99
C GLY A 226 11.70 -9.26 -27.45
N THR A 227 11.01 -10.08 -28.26
CA THR A 227 9.66 -9.81 -28.78
C THR A 227 8.66 -9.32 -27.73
N PRO A 228 8.60 -9.86 -26.50
CA PRO A 228 7.57 -9.47 -25.54
C PRO A 228 7.59 -7.96 -25.18
N ALA A 229 8.76 -7.32 -25.15
CA ALA A 229 8.87 -5.87 -24.95
C ALA A 229 8.35 -5.04 -26.14
N LYS A 230 8.37 -5.61 -27.35
CA LYS A 230 7.97 -4.95 -28.59
C LYS A 230 6.46 -5.06 -28.85
N THR A 231 5.83 -6.11 -28.32
CA THR A 231 4.41 -6.45 -28.57
C THR A 231 3.49 -6.20 -27.37
N GLN A 232 3.98 -5.56 -26.30
CA GLN A 232 3.13 -5.15 -25.18
C GLN A 232 2.06 -4.13 -25.58
N ASP A 233 1.02 -4.01 -24.75
CA ASP A 233 0.03 -2.94 -24.81
C ASP A 233 -0.09 -2.23 -23.44
N MET A 234 0.94 -1.45 -23.13
CA MET A 234 1.10 -0.66 -21.90
C MET A 234 1.92 0.62 -22.13
N SER A 235 2.02 1.08 -23.37
CA SER A 235 2.83 2.24 -23.74
C SER A 235 2.09 3.56 -23.55
N ILE A 236 2.80 4.59 -23.10
CA ILE A 236 2.30 5.98 -23.04
C ILE A 236 1.84 6.45 -24.42
N ALA A 237 2.62 6.10 -25.46
CA ALA A 237 2.35 6.53 -26.82
C ALA A 237 1.01 6.00 -27.36
N LYS A 238 0.73 4.70 -27.22
CA LYS A 238 -0.37 4.02 -27.90
C LYS A 238 -1.52 3.60 -26.99
N THR A 239 -1.22 3.16 -25.77
CA THR A 239 -2.18 2.45 -24.91
C THR A 239 -3.01 3.39 -24.02
N MET A 240 -2.47 4.57 -23.68
CA MET A 240 -3.21 5.52 -22.85
C MET A 240 -4.48 6.01 -23.55
N THR A 241 -5.57 5.97 -22.80
CA THR A 241 -6.90 6.38 -23.25
C THR A 241 -7.19 7.83 -22.87
N LEU A 242 -8.25 8.40 -23.45
CA LEU A 242 -8.75 9.72 -23.05
C LEU A 242 -9.16 9.78 -21.57
N ASN A 243 -9.56 8.65 -20.98
CA ASN A 243 -9.89 8.55 -19.56
C ASN A 243 -8.65 8.61 -18.66
N ASP A 244 -7.51 8.09 -19.12
CA ASP A 244 -6.26 8.22 -18.38
C ASP A 244 -5.77 9.67 -18.36
N LEU A 245 -5.98 10.37 -19.47
CA LEU A 245 -5.54 11.75 -19.69
C LEU A 245 -6.54 12.81 -19.18
N LYS A 246 -7.65 12.36 -18.59
CA LYS A 246 -8.75 13.22 -18.09
C LYS A 246 -9.35 14.13 -19.16
N LEU A 247 -9.34 13.67 -20.41
CA LEU A 247 -9.90 14.36 -21.57
C LEU A 247 -11.38 14.04 -21.80
N VAL A 248 -11.90 13.05 -21.07
CA VAL A 248 -13.34 12.74 -20.99
C VAL A 248 -13.95 13.35 -19.72
N PRO A 249 -15.28 13.59 -19.69
CA PRO A 249 -15.96 14.06 -18.50
C PRO A 249 -15.71 13.16 -17.28
N PRO A 250 -15.70 13.73 -16.06
CA PRO A 250 -15.44 12.96 -14.86
C PRO A 250 -16.50 11.86 -14.63
N PRO A 251 -16.14 10.78 -13.89
CA PRO A 251 -16.99 9.63 -13.67
C PRO A 251 -18.43 9.96 -13.26
N ARG A 252 -19.36 9.07 -13.63
CA ARG A 252 -20.80 9.18 -13.31
C ARG A 252 -21.09 9.43 -11.83
N TYR A 253 -20.22 8.97 -10.94
CA TYR A 253 -20.45 8.97 -9.49
C TYR A 253 -20.15 10.28 -8.79
N PHE A 254 -19.67 11.33 -9.49
CA PHE A 254 -19.39 12.62 -8.85
C PHE A 254 -20.67 13.31 -8.38
N THR A 255 -20.61 13.95 -7.21
CA THR A 255 -21.62 14.96 -6.85
C THR A 255 -21.49 16.18 -7.77
N PRO A 256 -22.52 17.03 -7.89
CA PRO A 256 -22.42 18.29 -8.65
C PRO A 256 -21.23 19.16 -8.23
N GLU A 257 -20.96 19.24 -6.94
CA GLU A 257 -19.86 20.04 -6.37
C GLU A 257 -18.50 19.47 -6.77
N GLN A 258 -18.32 18.14 -6.63
CA GLN A 258 -17.11 17.45 -7.07
C GLN A 258 -16.86 17.64 -8.57
N ARG A 259 -17.93 17.61 -9.38
CA ARG A 259 -17.85 17.87 -10.83
C ARG A 259 -17.39 19.29 -11.12
N ASN A 260 -17.91 20.28 -10.41
CA ASN A 260 -17.51 21.69 -10.60
C ASN A 260 -16.03 21.90 -10.26
N VAL A 261 -15.57 21.38 -9.11
CA VAL A 261 -14.15 21.45 -8.71
C VAL A 261 -13.24 20.77 -9.73
N TRP A 262 -13.63 19.58 -10.22
CA TRP A 262 -12.88 18.86 -11.23
C TRP A 262 -12.80 19.60 -12.57
N ASN A 263 -13.94 20.13 -13.04
CA ASN A 263 -14.00 20.86 -14.30
C ASN A 263 -13.20 22.15 -14.23
N ALA A 264 -13.20 22.86 -13.10
CA ALA A 264 -12.36 24.04 -12.89
C ALA A 264 -10.86 23.68 -12.99
N ALA A 265 -10.45 22.52 -12.46
CA ALA A 265 -9.07 22.08 -12.52
C ALA A 265 -8.63 21.58 -13.91
N TYR A 266 -9.45 20.78 -14.60
CA TYR A 266 -9.04 20.13 -15.86
C TYR A 266 -9.50 20.85 -17.13
N GLY A 267 -10.59 21.61 -17.08
CA GLY A 267 -11.21 22.27 -18.24
C GLY A 267 -10.21 23.12 -19.03
N PRO A 268 -9.59 24.15 -18.42
CA PRO A 268 -8.61 25.00 -19.10
C PRO A 268 -7.42 24.21 -19.65
N LYS A 269 -6.89 23.25 -18.87
CA LYS A 269 -5.76 22.39 -19.26
C LYS A 269 -6.09 21.56 -20.50
N ASN A 270 -7.32 21.08 -20.59
CA ASN A 270 -7.81 20.27 -21.70
C ASN A 270 -8.06 21.12 -22.95
N GLU A 271 -8.55 22.35 -22.80
CA GLU A 271 -8.68 23.30 -23.92
C GLU A 271 -7.33 23.67 -24.51
N THR A 272 -6.34 23.97 -23.67
CA THR A 272 -4.96 24.24 -24.11
C THR A 272 -4.39 23.06 -24.90
N PHE A 273 -4.58 21.83 -24.41
CA PHE A 273 -4.16 20.63 -25.13
C PHE A 273 -4.82 20.50 -26.51
N ARG A 274 -6.15 20.70 -26.59
CA ARG A 274 -6.89 20.58 -27.86
C ARG A 274 -6.40 21.62 -28.89
N LYS A 275 -6.14 22.86 -28.45
CA LYS A 275 -5.61 23.94 -29.31
C LYS A 275 -4.21 23.63 -29.82
N ALA A 276 -3.37 22.99 -29.01
CA ALA A 276 -1.98 22.68 -29.37
C ALA A 276 -1.84 21.62 -30.49
N ASN A 277 -2.86 20.78 -30.71
CA ASN A 277 -2.91 19.74 -31.76
C ASN A 277 -1.61 18.90 -31.87
N LEU A 278 -1.01 18.54 -30.74
CA LEU A 278 0.29 17.87 -30.66
C LEU A 278 0.28 16.51 -31.39
N LYS A 279 1.41 16.17 -32.03
CA LYS A 279 1.66 14.90 -32.73
C LYS A 279 3.03 14.33 -32.37
N GLY A 280 3.28 13.08 -32.76
CA GLY A 280 4.59 12.45 -32.63
C GLY A 280 5.14 12.49 -31.20
N LYS A 281 6.43 12.80 -31.05
CA LYS A 281 7.11 12.85 -29.75
C LYS A 281 6.52 13.90 -28.81
N GLU A 282 6.08 15.04 -29.32
CA GLU A 282 5.49 16.11 -28.50
C GLU A 282 4.18 15.67 -27.84
N LEU A 283 3.36 14.89 -28.54
CA LEU A 283 2.17 14.28 -27.95
C LEU A 283 2.54 13.29 -26.84
N VAL A 284 3.59 12.49 -27.03
CA VAL A 284 4.05 11.52 -26.01
C VAL A 284 4.56 12.24 -24.77
N ARG A 285 5.35 13.31 -24.92
CA ARG A 285 5.82 14.13 -23.79
C ARG A 285 4.66 14.75 -23.03
N TRP A 286 3.67 15.30 -23.74
CA TRP A 286 2.47 15.83 -23.10
C TRP A 286 1.69 14.75 -22.34
N LYS A 287 1.50 13.56 -22.94
CA LYS A 287 0.84 12.43 -22.28
C LYS A 287 1.61 12.01 -21.03
N TYR A 288 2.94 11.93 -21.11
CA TYR A 288 3.82 11.63 -19.99
C TYR A 288 3.63 12.66 -18.86
N GLN A 289 3.72 13.97 -19.16
CA GLN A 289 3.52 15.01 -18.15
C GLN A 289 2.15 14.94 -17.50
N ARG A 290 1.07 14.69 -18.27
CA ARG A 290 -0.28 14.51 -17.72
C ARG A 290 -0.34 13.31 -16.78
N TYR A 291 0.16 12.18 -17.25
CA TYR A 291 0.21 10.91 -16.52
C TYR A 291 0.95 11.06 -15.20
N ILE A 292 2.22 11.48 -15.26
CA ILE A 292 3.09 11.46 -14.08
C ILE A 292 2.62 12.46 -13.04
N LYS A 293 2.12 13.65 -13.44
CA LYS A 293 1.54 14.60 -12.49
C LYS A 293 0.31 14.02 -11.80
N ASP A 294 -0.63 13.45 -12.54
CA ASP A 294 -1.85 12.87 -11.95
C ASP A 294 -1.52 11.67 -11.03
N TYR A 295 -0.52 10.86 -11.40
CA TYR A 295 0.03 9.78 -10.58
C TYR A 295 0.59 10.30 -9.25
N LEU A 296 1.49 11.29 -9.30
CA LEU A 296 2.12 11.89 -8.11
C LEU A 296 1.11 12.61 -7.21
N ARG A 297 0.08 13.26 -7.78
CA ARG A 297 -0.99 13.89 -6.98
C ARG A 297 -1.83 12.87 -6.21
N CYS A 298 -2.03 11.67 -6.77
CA CYS A 298 -2.69 10.59 -6.04
C CYS A 298 -1.84 10.13 -4.84
N ILE A 299 -0.52 10.07 -5.02
CA ILE A 299 0.44 9.74 -3.95
C ILE A 299 0.44 10.81 -2.87
N ALA A 300 0.37 12.10 -3.22
CA ALA A 300 0.29 13.17 -2.22
C ALA A 300 -0.88 12.96 -1.24
N SER A 301 -2.05 12.53 -1.72
CA SER A 301 -3.16 12.13 -0.85
C SER A 301 -2.86 10.90 0.01
N VAL A 302 -2.11 9.92 -0.51
CA VAL A 302 -1.70 8.75 0.30
C VAL A 302 -0.76 9.20 1.42
N ASP A 303 0.23 10.03 1.11
CA ASP A 303 1.20 10.54 2.08
C ASP A 303 0.52 11.36 3.19
N ASP A 304 -0.39 12.28 2.83
CA ASP A 304 -1.20 13.04 3.79
C ASP A 304 -1.93 12.11 4.78
N ASN A 305 -2.54 11.04 4.28
CA ASN A 305 -3.30 10.11 5.08
C ASN A 305 -2.44 9.11 5.87
N VAL A 306 -1.23 8.78 5.39
CA VAL A 306 -0.21 8.14 6.21
C VAL A 306 0.15 9.04 7.39
N GLY A 307 0.35 10.34 7.14
CA GLY A 307 0.59 11.34 8.19
C GLY A 307 -0.48 11.32 9.28
N ARG A 308 -1.75 11.41 8.88
CA ARG A 308 -2.90 11.33 9.82
C ARG A 308 -2.88 10.06 10.68
N MET A 309 -2.55 8.91 10.09
CA MET A 309 -2.47 7.65 10.82
C MET A 309 -1.30 7.63 11.82
N LEU A 310 -0.10 8.07 11.38
CA LEU A 310 1.08 8.15 12.24
C LEU A 310 0.91 9.15 13.39
N ASP A 311 0.25 10.27 13.13
CA ASP A 311 -0.03 11.30 14.14
C ASP A 311 -1.01 10.77 15.18
N TYR A 312 -2.07 10.08 14.76
CA TYR A 312 -2.99 9.41 15.69
C TYR A 312 -2.29 8.37 16.57
N LEU A 313 -1.40 7.53 16.01
CA LEU A 313 -0.63 6.58 16.81
C LEU A 313 0.25 7.28 17.85
N LYS A 314 0.84 8.43 17.49
CA LYS A 314 1.67 9.24 18.38
C LYS A 314 0.84 9.86 19.50
N GLU A 315 -0.25 10.52 19.16
CA GLU A 315 -1.17 11.22 20.09
C GLU A 315 -1.77 10.26 21.13
N THR A 316 -2.07 9.02 20.73
CA THR A 316 -2.65 8.00 21.61
C THR A 316 -1.62 7.12 22.32
N GLY A 317 -0.33 7.35 22.09
CA GLY A 317 0.75 6.54 22.64
C GLY A 317 0.89 5.13 22.05
N LEU A 318 0.05 4.76 21.06
CA LEU A 318 0.10 3.48 20.37
C LEU A 318 1.42 3.24 19.62
N THR A 319 2.12 4.31 19.21
CA THR A 319 3.43 4.21 18.56
C THR A 319 4.43 3.41 19.38
N LYS A 320 4.33 3.36 20.71
CA LYS A 320 5.28 2.64 21.58
C LYS A 320 5.21 1.11 21.45
N ASN A 321 4.13 0.57 20.90
CA ASN A 321 3.87 -0.88 20.81
C ASN A 321 3.21 -1.26 19.48
N THR A 322 3.48 -0.52 18.40
CA THR A 322 2.91 -0.83 17.07
C THR A 322 4.03 -0.94 16.05
N VAL A 323 4.12 -2.11 15.40
CA VAL A 323 4.90 -2.28 14.18
C VAL A 323 4.16 -1.57 13.06
N VAL A 324 4.78 -0.57 12.45
CA VAL A 324 4.21 0.17 11.33
C VAL A 324 4.94 -0.21 10.06
N ILE A 325 4.18 -0.69 9.07
CA ILE A 325 4.71 -1.19 7.82
C ILE A 325 4.07 -0.42 6.68
N TYR A 326 4.88 0.01 5.71
CA TYR A 326 4.42 0.55 4.45
C TYR A 326 4.90 -0.33 3.29
N CYS A 327 3.98 -0.74 2.42
CA CYS A 327 4.31 -1.51 1.22
C CYS A 327 3.35 -1.19 0.05
N SER A 328 3.71 -1.62 -1.16
CA SER A 328 2.81 -1.66 -2.32
C SER A 328 2.64 -3.09 -2.83
N ASP A 329 1.55 -3.38 -3.54
CA ASP A 329 1.36 -4.72 -4.11
C ASP A 329 2.37 -5.06 -5.20
N GLN A 330 2.88 -4.07 -5.91
CA GLN A 330 4.00 -4.18 -6.83
C GLN A 330 4.59 -2.82 -7.15
N GLY A 331 5.71 -2.81 -7.88
CA GLY A 331 6.21 -1.59 -8.50
C GLY A 331 5.35 -1.12 -9.68
N PHE A 332 5.80 -0.06 -10.36
CA PHE A 332 5.12 0.52 -11.51
C PHE A 332 6.10 1.23 -12.44
N TYR A 333 5.87 1.15 -13.75
CA TYR A 333 6.59 1.98 -14.72
C TYR A 333 6.08 3.41 -14.67
N LEU A 334 6.98 4.37 -14.51
CA LEU A 334 6.75 5.81 -14.51
C LEU A 334 7.28 6.45 -15.80
N GLY A 335 7.11 5.77 -16.93
CA GLY A 335 7.60 6.17 -18.25
C GLY A 335 8.87 5.47 -18.69
N GLU A 336 9.56 4.73 -17.83
CA GLU A 336 10.67 3.88 -18.25
C GLU A 336 10.21 2.91 -19.34
N HIS A 337 11.04 2.72 -20.36
CA HIS A 337 10.69 1.96 -21.58
C HIS A 337 9.50 2.51 -22.38
N GLY A 338 9.06 3.74 -22.09
CA GLY A 338 7.86 4.34 -22.64
C GLY A 338 6.56 3.76 -22.05
N TRP A 339 6.63 3.11 -20.89
CA TRP A 339 5.53 2.32 -20.32
C TRP A 339 4.88 2.96 -19.09
N PHE A 340 3.65 2.53 -18.82
CA PHE A 340 3.01 2.54 -17.51
C PHE A 340 2.54 1.10 -17.21
N ASP A 341 1.91 0.85 -16.07
CA ASP A 341 1.49 -0.51 -15.63
C ASP A 341 2.64 -1.31 -15.00
N LYS A 342 2.50 -2.65 -14.94
CA LYS A 342 3.36 -3.58 -14.18
C LYS A 342 3.54 -4.88 -14.95
N ARG A 343 3.50 -6.06 -14.29
CA ARG A 343 3.52 -7.44 -14.83
C ARG A 343 4.89 -8.03 -15.12
N TRP A 344 5.79 -7.25 -15.69
CA TRP A 344 7.10 -7.77 -16.11
C TRP A 344 8.02 -8.02 -14.91
N ILE A 345 9.06 -8.83 -15.15
CA ILE A 345 10.13 -9.09 -14.18
C ILE A 345 11.23 -8.00 -14.19
N TYR A 346 11.05 -6.88 -14.92
CA TYR A 346 11.98 -5.76 -14.82
C TYR A 346 11.83 -5.05 -13.47
N GLU A 347 12.91 -4.39 -13.03
CA GLU A 347 13.07 -3.86 -11.68
C GLU A 347 11.92 -2.92 -11.27
N GLU A 348 11.48 -2.02 -12.15
CA GLU A 348 10.44 -1.03 -11.87
C GLU A 348 9.10 -1.67 -11.53
N SER A 349 8.82 -2.87 -12.04
CA SER A 349 7.58 -3.61 -11.81
C SER A 349 7.72 -4.64 -10.70
N LEU A 350 8.88 -5.30 -10.62
CA LEU A 350 9.13 -6.40 -9.69
C LEU A 350 9.46 -5.91 -8.28
N ARG A 351 10.19 -4.80 -8.16
CA ARG A 351 10.58 -4.22 -6.88
C ARG A 351 9.44 -3.38 -6.31
N THR A 352 9.05 -3.65 -5.08
CA THR A 352 8.04 -2.88 -4.35
C THR A 352 8.69 -2.12 -3.18
N PRO A 353 8.23 -0.91 -2.83
CA PRO A 353 8.70 -0.26 -1.61
C PRO A 353 8.33 -1.09 -0.38
N PHE A 354 9.25 -1.23 0.57
CA PHE A 354 9.00 -1.88 1.85
C PHE A 354 9.73 -1.15 2.98
N LEU A 355 8.95 -0.52 3.86
CA LEU A 355 9.44 0.24 5.02
C LEU A 355 8.85 -0.35 6.29
N VAL A 356 9.67 -0.50 7.33
CA VAL A 356 9.25 -1.07 8.62
C VAL A 356 9.78 -0.21 9.75
N HIS A 357 8.90 0.28 10.60
CA HIS A 357 9.24 0.85 11.90
C HIS A 357 8.70 -0.06 13.00
N TRP A 358 9.60 -0.72 13.73
CA TRP A 358 9.26 -1.52 14.91
C TRP A 358 10.00 -0.93 16.12
N PRO A 359 9.27 -0.27 17.04
CA PRO A 359 9.86 0.33 18.24
C PRO A 359 10.72 -0.67 19.02
N SER A 360 11.94 -0.26 19.36
CA SER A 360 12.94 -1.06 20.10
C SER A 360 13.47 -2.31 19.40
N VAL A 361 13.06 -2.59 18.15
CA VAL A 361 13.55 -3.73 17.36
C VAL A 361 14.31 -3.22 16.13
N THR A 362 13.70 -2.33 15.34
CA THR A 362 14.40 -1.72 14.20
C THR A 362 15.30 -0.58 14.66
N LYS A 363 16.53 -0.54 14.14
CA LYS A 363 17.43 0.61 14.28
C LYS A 363 17.00 1.73 13.31
N PRO A 364 16.71 2.97 13.78
CA PRO A 364 16.30 4.07 12.90
C PRO A 364 17.30 4.38 11.79
N GLY A 365 16.78 4.69 10.60
CA GLY A 365 17.57 5.07 9.41
C GLY A 365 18.33 3.91 8.77
N THR A 366 18.02 2.66 9.12
CA THR A 366 18.72 1.51 8.55
C THR A 366 18.28 1.26 7.11
N VAL A 367 19.24 0.91 6.25
CA VAL A 367 18.97 0.39 4.91
C VAL A 367 19.34 -1.08 4.89
N ASN A 368 18.39 -1.94 4.55
CA ASN A 368 18.60 -3.38 4.39
C ASN A 368 18.64 -3.75 2.89
N ASN A 369 19.63 -4.56 2.51
CA ASN A 369 19.89 -5.00 1.14
C ASN A 369 19.71 -6.50 0.94
N ASP A 370 19.15 -7.21 1.93
CA ASP A 370 18.78 -8.61 1.79
C ASP A 370 17.61 -8.72 0.81
N ILE A 371 17.59 -9.81 0.05
CA ILE A 371 16.47 -10.11 -0.83
C ILE A 371 15.31 -10.59 0.03
N VAL A 372 14.23 -9.82 0.02
CA VAL A 372 12.99 -10.12 0.73
C VAL A 372 11.82 -10.09 -0.25
N SER A 373 10.68 -10.65 0.15
CA SER A 373 9.50 -10.74 -0.71
C SER A 373 8.21 -10.65 0.10
N PRO A 374 7.09 -10.15 -0.45
CA PRO A 374 5.80 -10.16 0.23
C PRO A 374 5.31 -11.53 0.72
N ILE A 375 5.86 -12.66 0.21
CA ILE A 375 5.58 -13.99 0.77
C ILE A 375 6.12 -14.16 2.20
N ASP A 376 7.15 -13.39 2.57
CA ASP A 376 7.83 -13.41 3.89
C ASP A 376 6.99 -12.72 4.98
N PHE A 377 5.99 -11.93 4.57
CA PHE A 377 5.23 -11.09 5.49
C PHE A 377 4.35 -11.92 6.43
N ALA A 378 3.72 -12.98 5.92
CA ALA A 378 2.89 -13.86 6.75
C ALA A 378 3.69 -14.48 7.90
N SER A 379 4.86 -15.06 7.62
CA SER A 379 5.77 -15.60 8.64
C SER A 379 6.26 -14.53 9.61
N THR A 380 6.61 -13.34 9.09
CA THR A 380 7.07 -12.21 9.92
C THR A 380 5.99 -11.74 10.90
N PHE A 381 4.74 -11.61 10.46
CA PHE A 381 3.63 -11.20 11.33
C PHE A 381 3.33 -12.24 12.41
N LEU A 382 3.42 -13.52 12.06
CA LEU A 382 3.20 -14.61 13.01
C LEU A 382 4.29 -14.66 14.07
N GLU A 383 5.56 -14.57 13.67
CA GLU A 383 6.68 -14.55 14.61
C GLU A 383 6.65 -13.30 15.51
N ALA A 384 6.37 -12.12 14.94
CA ALA A 384 6.19 -10.89 15.72
C ALA A 384 5.07 -11.01 16.77
N ALA A 385 4.04 -11.80 16.49
CA ALA A 385 2.93 -12.08 17.39
C ALA A 385 3.19 -13.23 18.38
N GLY A 386 4.34 -13.92 18.29
CA GLY A 386 4.61 -15.15 19.04
C GLY A 386 3.76 -16.35 18.61
N ALA A 387 3.18 -16.31 17.42
CA ALA A 387 2.43 -17.43 16.84
C ALA A 387 3.36 -18.43 16.14
N LYS A 388 2.99 -19.71 16.19
CA LYS A 388 3.69 -20.75 15.42
C LYS A 388 3.51 -20.50 13.92
N VAL A 389 4.61 -20.44 13.17
CA VAL A 389 4.61 -20.42 11.70
C VAL A 389 4.37 -21.85 11.18
N PRO A 390 3.28 -22.11 10.43
CA PRO A 390 3.03 -23.42 9.85
C PRO A 390 4.03 -23.77 8.74
N ASN A 391 4.36 -25.06 8.60
CA ASN A 391 5.37 -25.55 7.65
C ASN A 391 5.00 -25.37 6.16
N ASP A 392 3.73 -25.09 5.86
CA ASP A 392 3.26 -24.87 4.49
C ASP A 392 3.36 -23.40 4.03
N ILE A 393 3.73 -22.48 4.92
CA ILE A 393 4.18 -21.13 4.56
C ILE A 393 5.55 -21.22 3.91
N GLN A 394 5.71 -20.60 2.74
CA GLN A 394 6.92 -20.67 1.91
C GLN A 394 7.86 -19.49 2.10
N GLY A 395 7.37 -18.38 2.64
CA GLY A 395 8.18 -17.24 3.05
C GLY A 395 8.97 -17.51 4.34
N ARG A 396 9.97 -16.68 4.60
CA ARG A 396 10.77 -16.70 5.82
C ARG A 396 10.50 -15.46 6.64
N SER A 397 10.57 -15.59 7.96
CA SER A 397 10.42 -14.43 8.83
C SER A 397 11.60 -13.48 8.68
N LEU A 398 11.32 -12.18 8.84
CA LEU A 398 12.31 -11.11 8.80
C LEU A 398 12.73 -10.60 10.20
N VAL A 399 12.29 -11.28 11.27
CA VAL A 399 12.55 -10.92 12.68
C VAL A 399 13.96 -11.34 13.12
#